data_AF-A0A0Q8V5X4-F1
#
_entry.id   AF-A0A0Q8V5X4-F1
#
_cell.length_a   1.000
_cell.length_b   1.000
_cell.length_c   1.000
_cell.angle_alpha   90.00
_cell.angle_beta   90.00
_cell.angle_gamma   90.00
#
_symmetry.space_group_name_H-M   'P 1'
#
loop_
_entity.id
_entity.type
_entity.pdbx_description
1 polymer ?
#
loop_
_entity_poly.entity_id
_entity_poly.type
_entity_poly.pdbx_seq_one_letter_code
_entity_poly.pdbx_strand_id
1 'polypeptide(L)'
;MEPSELSELLAGGGWRLLDPRPVAAEHPDTFELPRAADLDGIVPGSVVRAMFELVDIADVARDGRAPYDDAGRPVLVTHVERMWAVVTGRDGDAVTCLLDSQPYASHTSLELFDPLRLPVSHLIAVDPPRPELAEHLAFVRQMAAEDTRPAGSATPVAPTAPPRVRGDQQSRSPRAARI
;
A
#
# COMPACT_ATOMS: atom_id res chain seq x y z
N MET A 1 -10.23 -16.14 4.63
CA MET A 1 -9.65 -16.12 3.29
C MET A 1 -9.44 -17.54 2.85
N GLU A 2 -9.97 -17.88 1.68
CA GLU A 2 -9.74 -19.20 1.11
C GLU A 2 -8.28 -19.30 0.65
N PRO A 3 -7.61 -20.47 0.76
CA PRO A 3 -6.21 -20.63 0.37
C PRO A 3 -5.90 -20.23 -1.08
N SER A 4 -6.91 -20.30 -1.97
CA SER A 4 -6.79 -19.87 -3.37
C SER A 4 -6.64 -18.35 -3.50
N GLU A 5 -7.39 -17.56 -2.73
CA GLU A 5 -7.34 -16.09 -2.80
C GLU A 5 -5.98 -15.56 -2.34
N LEU A 6 -5.43 -16.15 -1.27
CA LEU A 6 -4.09 -15.79 -0.79
C LEU A 6 -3.01 -16.11 -1.84
N SER A 7 -3.15 -17.26 -2.50
CA SER A 7 -2.20 -17.68 -3.56
C SER A 7 -2.26 -16.74 -4.77
N GLU A 8 -3.45 -16.31 -5.17
CA GLU A 8 -3.65 -15.32 -6.23
C GLU A 8 -3.06 -13.96 -5.86
N LEU A 9 -3.27 -13.49 -4.63
CA LEU A 9 -2.66 -12.26 -4.14
C LEU A 9 -1.13 -12.34 -4.22
N LEU A 10 -0.52 -13.39 -3.66
CA LEU A 10 0.93 -13.58 -3.69
C LEU A 10 1.49 -13.66 -5.11
N ALA A 11 0.76 -14.31 -6.03
CA ALA A 11 1.12 -14.33 -7.45
C ALA A 11 1.05 -12.94 -8.10
N GLY A 12 0.12 -12.09 -7.68
CA GLY A 12 -0.03 -10.69 -8.10
C GLY A 12 0.88 -9.70 -7.37
N GLY A 13 1.81 -10.17 -6.53
CA GLY A 13 2.71 -9.31 -5.77
C GLY A 13 2.33 -9.10 -4.31
N GLY A 14 1.36 -9.85 -3.81
CA GLY A 14 0.93 -9.82 -2.41
C GLY A 14 0.11 -8.60 -2.04
N TRP A 15 -0.59 -8.00 -3.01
CA TRP A 15 -1.53 -6.91 -2.77
C TRP A 15 -2.64 -6.84 -3.82
N ARG A 16 -3.72 -6.14 -3.49
CA ARG A 16 -4.72 -5.68 -4.47
C ARG A 16 -5.36 -4.37 -4.04
N LEU A 17 -5.88 -3.62 -5.01
CA LEU A 17 -6.70 -2.46 -4.75
C LEU A 17 -8.11 -2.88 -4.33
N LEU A 18 -8.71 -2.19 -3.37
CA LEU A 18 -10.06 -2.45 -2.90
C LEU A 18 -11.05 -1.37 -3.35
N ASP A 19 -12.23 -1.78 -3.78
CA ASP A 19 -13.36 -0.89 -3.99
C ASP A 19 -13.89 -0.41 -2.63
N PRO A 20 -13.88 0.90 -2.35
CA PRO A 20 -14.28 1.41 -1.05
C PRO A 20 -15.80 1.54 -0.90
N ARG A 21 -16.60 1.39 -1.97
CA ARG A 21 -18.05 1.61 -1.94
C ARG A 21 -18.80 0.62 -1.04
N PRO A 22 -18.48 -0.69 -1.01
CA PRO A 22 -19.07 -1.61 -0.03
C PRO A 22 -18.79 -1.17 1.42
N VAL A 23 -17.55 -0.79 1.72
CA VAL A 23 -17.16 -0.33 3.07
C VAL A 23 -17.90 0.95 3.47
N ALA A 24 -18.04 1.89 2.53
CA ALA A 24 -18.82 3.11 2.75
C ALA A 24 -20.31 2.82 2.99
N ALA A 25 -20.88 1.86 2.27
CA ALA A 25 -22.28 1.46 2.44
C ALA A 25 -22.53 0.73 3.78
N GLU A 26 -21.57 -0.06 4.26
CA GLU A 26 -21.64 -0.75 5.55
C GLU A 26 -21.39 0.20 6.74
N HIS A 27 -20.60 1.25 6.55
CA HIS A 27 -20.17 2.17 7.60
C HIS A 27 -20.38 3.66 7.25
N PRO A 28 -21.61 4.07 6.88
CA PRO A 28 -21.86 5.41 6.33
C PRO A 28 -21.52 6.56 7.30
N ASP A 29 -21.59 6.32 8.61
CA ASP A 29 -21.33 7.35 9.63
C ASP A 29 -19.83 7.56 9.92
N THR A 30 -18.97 6.65 9.47
CA THR A 30 -17.53 6.66 9.81
C THR A 30 -16.62 6.55 8.59
N PHE A 31 -17.20 6.36 7.40
CA PHE A 31 -16.48 6.20 6.16
C PHE A 31 -17.12 7.07 5.07
N GLU A 32 -16.61 8.29 4.93
CA GLU A 32 -17.03 9.21 3.88
C GLU A 32 -16.17 9.04 2.62
N LEU A 33 -16.82 8.95 1.46
CA LEU A 33 -16.16 9.00 0.17
C LEU A 33 -15.99 10.45 -0.29
N PRO A 34 -14.95 10.75 -1.11
CA PRO A 34 -14.78 12.07 -1.70
C PRO A 34 -16.00 12.51 -2.51
N ARG A 35 -16.29 13.80 -2.51
CA ARG A 35 -17.41 14.32 -3.31
C ARG A 35 -17.03 14.30 -4.78
N ALA A 36 -18.03 14.24 -5.66
CA ALA A 36 -17.82 14.28 -7.10
C ALA A 36 -16.98 15.50 -7.54
N ALA A 37 -17.23 16.68 -6.97
CA ALA A 37 -16.47 17.89 -7.26
C ALA A 37 -14.97 17.77 -6.88
N ASP A 38 -14.65 17.08 -5.80
CA ASP A 38 -13.26 16.85 -5.37
C ASP A 38 -12.56 15.88 -6.35
N LEU A 39 -13.28 14.84 -6.78
CA LEU A 39 -12.79 13.86 -7.75
C LEU A 39 -12.59 14.47 -9.14
N ASP A 40 -13.48 15.35 -9.58
CA ASP A 40 -13.38 16.07 -10.85
C ASP A 40 -12.24 17.10 -10.85
N GLY A 41 -11.90 17.64 -9.68
CA GLY A 41 -10.83 18.62 -9.48
C GLY A 41 -9.42 18.02 -9.42
N ILE A 42 -9.24 16.70 -9.54
CA ILE A 42 -7.92 16.06 -9.46
C ILE A 42 -7.06 16.48 -10.66
N VAL A 43 -5.88 17.03 -10.35
CA VAL A 43 -4.86 17.47 -11.30
C VAL A 43 -3.50 16.89 -10.91
N PRO A 44 -2.48 16.92 -11.79
CA PRO A 44 -1.12 16.60 -11.38
C PRO A 44 -0.69 17.39 -10.15
N GLY A 45 -0.11 16.69 -9.17
CA GLY A 45 0.26 17.24 -7.88
C GLY A 45 -0.74 16.97 -6.77
N SER A 46 -2.02 16.71 -7.09
CA SER A 46 -3.03 16.29 -6.11
C SER A 46 -2.54 15.08 -5.34
N VAL A 47 -2.85 15.02 -4.04
CA VAL A 47 -2.55 13.84 -3.23
C VAL A 47 -3.85 13.06 -3.06
N VAL A 48 -3.82 11.78 -3.41
CA VAL A 48 -5.00 10.91 -3.35
C VAL A 48 -4.73 9.74 -2.43
N ARG A 49 -5.78 9.23 -1.78
CA ARG A 49 -5.67 8.04 -0.91
C ARG A 49 -6.55 6.94 -1.45
N ALA A 50 -6.07 5.71 -1.42
CA ALA A 50 -6.84 4.52 -1.78
C ALA A 50 -6.65 3.39 -0.76
N MET A 51 -7.50 2.35 -0.84
CA MET A 51 -7.45 1.19 0.02
C MET A 51 -6.76 0.02 -0.68
N PHE A 52 -5.79 -0.57 0.00
CA PHE A 52 -5.03 -1.70 -0.50
C PHE A 52 -5.15 -2.84 0.50
N GLU A 53 -5.50 -4.02 0.03
CA GLU A 53 -5.30 -5.24 0.80
C GLU A 53 -3.88 -5.74 0.55
N LEU A 54 -3.16 -6.06 1.62
CA LEU A 54 -1.78 -6.51 1.60
C LEU A 54 -1.65 -7.86 2.29
N VAL A 55 -0.73 -8.69 1.82
CA VAL A 55 -0.36 -9.94 2.50
C VAL A 55 0.75 -9.67 3.50
N ASP A 56 0.58 -10.18 4.71
CA ASP A 56 1.52 -10.00 5.81
C ASP A 56 1.66 -11.27 6.66
N ILE A 57 2.72 -11.35 7.44
CA ILE A 57 2.86 -12.36 8.49
C ILE A 57 1.90 -11.99 9.62
N ALA A 58 1.24 -13.00 10.18
CA ALA A 58 0.35 -12.85 11.30
C ALA A 58 1.07 -12.25 12.51
N ASP A 59 0.41 -11.33 13.20
CA ASP A 59 0.84 -10.78 14.47
C ASP A 59 -0.10 -11.26 15.58
N VAL A 60 0.47 -11.57 16.75
CA VAL A 60 -0.32 -12.12 17.87
C VAL A 60 -1.31 -11.09 18.39
N ALA A 61 -0.95 -9.80 18.43
CA ALA A 61 -1.82 -8.75 18.93
C ALA A 61 -2.90 -8.34 17.91
N ARG A 62 -2.55 -8.30 16.62
CA ARG A 62 -3.49 -7.96 15.53
C ARG A 62 -4.43 -9.11 15.19
N ASP A 63 -3.89 -10.32 15.05
CA ASP A 63 -4.57 -11.44 14.40
C ASP A 63 -4.90 -12.60 15.36
N GLY A 64 -4.36 -12.57 16.60
CA GLY A 64 -4.52 -13.66 17.57
C GLY A 64 -3.81 -14.95 17.16
N ARG A 65 -2.84 -14.87 16.24
CA ARG A 65 -2.12 -16.01 15.65
C ARG A 65 -0.62 -15.83 15.82
N ALA A 66 0.08 -16.94 16.02
CA ALA A 66 1.54 -16.93 16.01
C ALA A 66 2.05 -16.58 14.59
N PRO A 67 3.16 -15.83 14.47
CA PRO A 67 3.73 -15.44 13.17
C PRO A 67 4.27 -16.63 12.37
N TYR A 68 4.59 -17.74 13.03
CA TYR A 68 5.11 -18.95 12.41
C TYR A 68 4.37 -20.18 12.93
N ASP A 69 4.20 -21.19 12.07
CA ASP A 69 3.65 -22.49 12.45
C ASP A 69 4.70 -23.39 13.13
N ASP A 70 4.29 -24.58 13.57
CA ASP A 70 5.17 -25.55 14.24
C ASP A 70 6.34 -26.02 13.35
N ALA A 71 6.23 -25.85 12.03
CA ALA A 71 7.29 -26.16 11.06
C ALA A 71 8.18 -24.94 10.75
N GLY A 72 7.98 -23.81 11.43
CA GLY A 72 8.73 -22.56 11.23
C GLY A 72 8.36 -21.80 9.95
N ARG A 73 7.24 -22.13 9.30
CA ARG A 73 6.76 -21.43 8.10
C ARG A 73 5.92 -20.23 8.51
N PRO A 74 6.01 -19.10 7.79
CA PRO A 74 5.20 -17.93 8.11
C PRO A 74 3.71 -18.24 8.00
N VAL A 75 2.95 -17.81 9.01
CA VAL A 75 1.49 -17.81 8.96
C VAL A 75 1.06 -16.52 8.30
N LEU A 76 0.52 -16.59 7.09
CA LEU A 76 0.13 -15.40 6.33
C LEU A 76 -1.32 -15.02 6.59
N VAL A 77 -1.56 -13.72 6.67
CA VAL A 77 -2.87 -13.07 6.79
C VAL A 77 -2.93 -11.91 5.80
N THR A 78 -4.10 -11.30 5.67
CA THR A 78 -4.24 -10.02 4.98
C THR A 78 -4.77 -8.95 5.91
N HIS A 79 -4.36 -7.72 5.65
CA HIS A 79 -4.92 -6.54 6.27
C HIS A 79 -5.09 -5.44 5.22
N VAL A 80 -5.87 -4.42 5.58
CA VAL A 80 -6.13 -3.29 4.69
C VAL A 80 -5.34 -2.08 5.16
N GLU A 81 -4.64 -1.44 4.24
CA GLU A 81 -4.00 -0.15 4.43
C GLU A 81 -4.64 0.93 3.57
N ARG A 82 -4.64 2.16 4.11
CA ARG A 82 -5.06 3.37 3.42
C ARG A 82 -3.81 4.15 3.06
N MET A 83 -3.37 4.04 1.82
CA MET A 83 -2.10 4.60 1.38
C MET A 83 -2.30 5.83 0.49
N TRP A 84 -1.43 6.82 0.69
CA TRP A 84 -1.38 8.03 -0.11
C TRP A 84 -0.54 7.86 -1.37
N ALA A 85 -0.90 8.58 -2.41
CA ALA A 85 -0.17 8.64 -3.68
C ALA A 85 -0.23 10.07 -4.25
N VAL A 86 0.83 10.48 -4.92
CA VAL A 86 0.91 11.79 -5.60
C VAL A 86 0.55 11.60 -7.08
N VAL A 87 -0.47 12.32 -7.54
CA VAL A 87 -0.95 12.24 -8.93
C VAL A 87 0.08 12.86 -9.87
N THR A 88 0.44 12.11 -10.91
CA THR A 88 1.35 12.56 -11.99
C THR A 88 0.60 12.83 -13.28
N GLY A 89 -0.62 12.32 -13.41
CA GLY A 89 -1.46 12.48 -14.59
C GLY A 89 -2.86 11.94 -14.38
N ARG A 90 -3.76 12.27 -15.31
CA ARG A 90 -5.12 11.74 -15.37
C ARG A 90 -5.36 11.15 -16.75
N ASP A 91 -5.93 9.95 -16.77
CA ASP A 91 -6.29 9.19 -17.97
C ASP A 91 -7.74 8.71 -17.81
N GLY A 92 -8.68 9.51 -18.33
CA GLY A 92 -10.10 9.22 -18.25
C GLY A 92 -10.61 9.11 -16.81
N ASP A 93 -11.06 7.90 -16.46
CA ASP A 93 -11.60 7.52 -15.16
C ASP A 93 -10.53 7.01 -14.18
N ALA A 94 -9.26 7.12 -14.53
CA ALA A 94 -8.13 6.75 -13.69
C ALA A 94 -7.11 7.89 -13.56
N VAL A 95 -6.32 7.81 -12.50
CA VAL A 95 -5.14 8.66 -12.30
C VAL A 95 -3.89 7.81 -12.37
N THR A 96 -2.85 8.36 -12.98
CA THR A 96 -1.49 7.82 -12.84
C THR A 96 -0.85 8.55 -11.66
N CYS A 97 -0.19 7.81 -10.78
CA CYS A 97 0.39 8.37 -9.57
C CYS A 97 1.63 7.60 -9.13
N LEU A 98 2.36 8.18 -8.18
CA LEU A 98 3.45 7.53 -7.46
C LEU A 98 2.98 7.27 -6.03
N LEU A 99 3.19 6.06 -5.52
CA LEU A 99 2.89 5.75 -4.13
C LEU A 99 3.73 6.64 -3.21
N ASP A 100 3.10 7.29 -2.24
CA ASP A 100 3.74 8.22 -1.30
C ASP A 100 3.60 7.75 0.15
N SER A 101 3.28 6.47 0.32
CA SER A 101 3.29 5.75 1.59
C SER A 101 4.22 4.55 1.47
N GLN A 102 5.01 4.30 2.51
CA GLN A 102 5.74 3.04 2.63
C GLN A 102 4.74 1.97 3.08
N PRO A 103 4.48 0.92 2.28
CA PRO A 103 3.57 -0.15 2.70
C PRO A 103 4.06 -0.83 3.97
N TYR A 104 3.14 -1.15 4.89
CA TYR A 104 3.45 -1.87 6.12
C TYR A 104 3.01 -3.35 6.01
N ALA A 105 3.72 -4.09 5.16
CA ALA A 105 3.47 -5.52 4.99
C ALA A 105 4.74 -6.28 4.61
N SER A 106 4.94 -7.45 5.19
CA SER A 106 6.13 -8.28 4.96
C SER A 106 6.11 -9.01 3.61
N HIS A 107 4.94 -9.21 3.00
CA HIS A 107 4.74 -10.03 1.81
C HIS A 107 4.07 -9.25 0.68
N THR A 108 4.51 -8.00 0.45
CA THR A 108 4.12 -7.22 -0.72
C THR A 108 5.32 -6.84 -1.59
N SER A 109 5.10 -6.71 -2.89
CA SER A 109 6.03 -6.09 -3.82
C SER A 109 5.77 -4.61 -4.02
N LEU A 110 4.74 -4.02 -3.39
CA LEU A 110 4.57 -2.56 -3.38
C LEU A 110 5.69 -1.90 -2.58
N GLU A 111 6.13 -0.76 -3.10
CA GLU A 111 7.14 0.07 -2.47
C GLU A 111 6.84 1.56 -2.62
N LEU A 112 7.47 2.35 -1.75
CA LEU A 112 7.44 3.80 -1.86
C LEU A 112 7.91 4.23 -3.26
N PHE A 113 7.14 5.14 -3.86
CA PHE A 113 7.29 5.67 -5.22
C PHE A 113 6.98 4.71 -6.36
N ASP A 114 6.42 3.54 -6.08
CA ASP A 114 5.93 2.69 -7.16
C ASP A 114 4.90 3.42 -8.02
N PRO A 115 5.01 3.32 -9.35
CA PRO A 115 4.01 3.86 -10.26
C PRO A 115 2.74 3.02 -10.17
N LEU A 116 1.61 3.69 -10.01
CA LEU A 116 0.29 3.08 -9.91
C LEU A 116 -0.69 3.74 -10.89
N ARG A 117 -1.66 2.95 -11.35
CA ARG A 117 -2.85 3.44 -12.04
C ARG A 117 -4.06 3.14 -11.18
N LEU A 118 -4.70 4.17 -10.65
CA LEU A 118 -5.82 4.04 -9.71
C LEU A 118 -7.11 4.52 -10.38
N PRO A 119 -8.19 3.71 -10.41
CA PRO A 119 -9.51 4.20 -10.79
C PRO A 119 -9.96 5.28 -9.82
N VAL A 120 -10.54 6.36 -10.34
CA VAL A 120 -11.10 7.48 -9.54
C VAL A 120 -12.18 6.97 -8.57
N SER A 121 -12.91 5.92 -8.95
CA SER A 121 -13.91 5.25 -8.12
C SER A 121 -13.34 4.55 -6.88
N HIS A 122 -12.03 4.31 -6.83
CA HIS A 122 -11.35 3.64 -5.72
C HIS A 122 -10.66 4.63 -4.75
N LEU A 123 -10.80 5.94 -5.00
CA LEU A 123 -10.22 6.97 -4.15
C LEU A 123 -11.11 7.23 -2.94
N ILE A 124 -10.48 7.33 -1.77
CA ILE A 124 -11.13 7.54 -0.46
C ILE A 124 -10.77 8.88 0.17
N ALA A 125 -9.83 9.63 -0.43
CA ALA A 125 -9.53 11.02 -0.08
C ALA A 125 -8.81 11.71 -1.25
N VAL A 126 -8.98 13.03 -1.33
CA VAL A 126 -8.28 13.91 -2.26
C VAL A 126 -7.86 15.16 -1.51
N ASP A 127 -6.57 15.47 -1.52
CA ASP A 127 -6.00 16.70 -1.01
C ASP A 127 -5.56 17.61 -2.17
N PRO A 128 -5.48 18.94 -1.94
CA PRO A 128 -5.00 19.90 -2.92
C PRO A 128 -3.62 19.55 -3.49
N PRO A 129 -3.30 20.02 -4.70
CA PRO A 129 -2.02 19.74 -5.31
C PRO A 129 -0.85 20.35 -4.53
N ARG A 130 0.24 19.57 -4.40
CA ARG A 130 1.50 20.06 -3.83
C ARG A 130 2.17 21.05 -4.79
N PRO A 131 2.51 22.28 -4.35
CA PRO A 131 3.17 23.25 -5.21
C PRO A 131 4.54 22.77 -5.71
N GLU A 132 5.23 21.91 -4.96
CA GLU A 132 6.59 21.44 -5.22
C GLU A 132 6.64 20.12 -6.02
N LEU A 133 5.59 19.80 -6.80
CA LEU A 133 5.52 18.54 -7.57
C LEU A 133 6.77 18.31 -8.43
N ALA A 134 7.29 19.34 -9.09
CA ALA A 134 8.45 19.21 -9.97
C ALA A 134 9.70 18.73 -9.21
N GLU A 135 9.92 19.25 -8.01
CA GLU A 135 11.05 18.88 -7.15
C GLU A 135 10.88 17.45 -6.63
N HIS A 136 9.67 17.09 -6.20
CA HIS A 136 9.34 15.73 -5.80
C HIS A 136 9.59 14.72 -6.94
N LEU A 137 9.14 15.02 -8.16
CA LEU A 137 9.39 14.16 -9.32
C LEU A 137 10.87 14.09 -9.72
N ALA A 138 11.66 15.13 -9.45
CA ALA A 138 13.11 15.09 -9.66
C ALA A 138 13.79 14.17 -8.64
N PHE A 139 13.41 14.29 -7.36
CA PHE A 139 13.88 13.43 -6.28
C PHE A 139 13.56 11.95 -6.55
N VAL A 140 12.31 11.62 -6.91
CA VAL A 140 11.92 10.23 -7.22
C VAL A 140 12.73 9.68 -8.40
N ARG A 141 12.92 10.48 -9.46
CA ARG A 141 13.73 10.07 -10.61
C ARG A 141 15.18 9.81 -10.24
N GLN A 142 15.76 10.63 -9.37
CA GLN A 142 17.11 10.41 -8.87
C GLN A 142 17.19 9.10 -8.07
N MET A 143 16.27 8.87 -7.14
CA MET A 143 16.25 7.61 -6.38
C MET A 143 16.08 6.39 -7.27
N ALA A 144 15.18 6.44 -8.27
CA ALA A 144 14.97 5.35 -9.20
C ALA A 144 16.21 5.03 -10.05
N ALA A 145 17.05 6.03 -10.35
CA ALA A 145 18.30 5.82 -11.07
C ALA A 145 19.38 5.14 -10.21
N GLU A 146 19.30 5.28 -8.89
CA GLU A 146 20.21 4.67 -7.91
C GLU A 146 19.74 3.26 -7.50
N ASP A 147 18.48 2.92 -7.75
CA ASP A 147 17.90 1.62 -7.43
C ASP A 147 18.27 0.55 -8.47
N THR A 148 18.92 -0.51 -8.01
CA THR A 148 19.40 -1.63 -8.85
C THR A 148 18.47 -2.85 -8.79
N ARG A 149 17.35 -2.75 -8.07
CA ARG A 149 16.41 -3.87 -7.88
C ARG A 149 15.55 -4.11 -9.12
N PRO A 150 15.10 -5.36 -9.37
CA PRO A 150 14.20 -5.64 -10.48
C PRO A 150 12.88 -4.88 -10.29
N ALA A 151 12.48 -4.15 -11.32
CA ALA A 151 11.31 -3.29 -11.30
C ALA A 151 10.01 -4.10 -11.28
N GLY A 152 9.06 -3.72 -10.41
CA GLY A 152 7.65 -4.01 -10.61
C GLY A 152 6.89 -4.36 -9.34
N SER A 153 5.89 -3.53 -9.03
CA SER A 153 4.86 -3.78 -8.02
C SER A 153 4.04 -5.05 -8.27
N ALA A 154 4.12 -5.69 -9.44
CA ALA A 154 3.45 -6.95 -9.76
C ALA A 154 4.35 -8.19 -9.66
N THR A 155 5.53 -8.07 -9.03
CA THR A 155 6.47 -9.20 -8.91
C THR A 155 5.94 -10.23 -7.91
N PRO A 156 5.75 -11.51 -8.30
CA PRO A 156 5.27 -12.53 -7.38
C PRO A 156 6.09 -12.61 -6.09
N VAL A 157 5.40 -12.79 -4.97
CA VAL A 157 6.01 -12.96 -3.64
C VAL A 157 5.88 -14.42 -3.22
N ALA A 158 7.01 -15.07 -2.92
CA ALA A 158 6.97 -16.45 -2.42
C ALA A 158 6.35 -16.47 -1.02
N PRO A 159 5.45 -17.42 -0.69
CA PRO A 159 4.84 -17.51 0.64
C PRO A 159 5.85 -17.70 1.78
N THR A 160 7.02 -18.26 1.47
CA THR A 160 8.11 -18.50 2.43
C THR A 160 9.25 -17.49 2.27
N ALA A 161 9.03 -16.39 1.55
CA ALA A 161 10.04 -15.36 1.39
C ALA A 161 10.42 -14.79 2.78
N PRO A 162 11.70 -14.40 2.97
CA PRO A 162 12.04 -13.65 4.16
C PRO A 162 11.21 -12.36 4.23
N PRO A 163 10.83 -11.90 5.44
CA PRO A 163 10.04 -10.68 5.59
C PRO A 163 10.70 -9.49 4.90
N ARG A 164 9.96 -8.80 4.03
CA ARG A 164 10.41 -7.57 3.36
C ARG A 164 10.21 -6.36 4.29
N VAL A 165 10.92 -6.35 5.41
CA VAL A 165 10.87 -5.23 6.37
C VAL A 165 12.03 -4.28 6.06
N ARG A 166 11.75 -3.05 5.61
CA ARG A 166 12.78 -2.01 5.47
C ARG A 166 13.25 -1.56 6.87
N GLY A 167 14.55 -1.29 7.01
CA GLY A 167 15.27 -1.25 8.29
C GLY A 167 14.83 -0.20 9.33
N ASP A 168 14.03 0.80 8.94
CA ASP A 168 13.45 1.80 9.85
C ASP A 168 12.30 1.22 10.70
N GLN A 169 11.58 0.22 10.16
CA GLN A 169 10.53 -0.52 10.87
C GLN A 169 11.05 -1.52 11.92
N GLN A 170 12.37 -1.77 11.96
CA GLN A 170 13.01 -2.65 12.95
C GLN A 170 13.64 -1.92 14.13
N SER A 171 13.44 -0.60 14.28
CA SER A 171 13.94 0.13 15.45
C SER A 171 13.22 -0.34 16.71
N ARG A 172 13.73 -1.44 17.29
CA ARG A 172 13.42 -1.91 18.63
C ARG A 172 13.65 -0.72 19.54
N SER A 173 12.59 -0.20 20.16
CA SER A 173 12.75 0.63 21.34
C SER A 173 13.66 -0.16 22.29
N PRO A 174 14.82 0.38 22.74
CA PRO A 174 15.62 -0.30 23.74
C PRO A 174 14.73 -0.45 24.97
N ARG A 175 14.36 -1.71 25.23
CA ARG A 175 13.60 -2.11 26.41
C ARG A 175 14.41 -1.62 27.59
N ALA A 176 13.88 -0.66 28.34
CA ALA A 176 14.52 -0.14 29.54
C ALA A 176 14.74 -1.33 30.49
N ALA A 177 15.97 -1.82 30.57
CA ALA A 177 16.39 -2.73 31.61
C ALA A 177 16.44 -1.90 32.90
N ARG A 178 15.35 -1.94 33.68
CA ARG A 178 15.39 -1.59 35.09
C ARG A 178 15.73 -2.86 35.85
N ILE A 179 16.97 -2.91 36.35
CA ILE A 179 17.31 -3.58 37.62
C ILE A 179 17.73 -2.44 38.55
#